data_AF-A0ABD3FKZ1-F1
#
_entry.id   AF-A0ABD3FKZ1-F1
#
_cell.length_a   1.000
_cell.length_b   1.000
_cell.length_c   1.000
_cell.angle_alpha   90.00
_cell.angle_beta   90.00
_cell.angle_gamma   90.00
#
_symmetry.space_group_name_H-M   'P 1'
#
loop_
_entity.id
_entity.type
_entity.pdbx_description
1 polymer ?
#
loop_
_entity_poly.entity_id
_entity_poly.type
_entity_poly.pdbx_seq_one_letter_code
_entity_poly.pdbx_strand_id
1 'polypeptide(L)'
;MWTRLISTSFALVAVAVSASSPQQQERGLEAEADMWSFGSTACECKSTPRPCLFIHGENNEKEEKELQTSPIKFGDMADHAPCCSSIKYASLDTITARWTDEALQETVCKHALSMSSSSNADKGVIKDTILVTHSMGALIVAGAVANEKCSIDNSTSWVSMSAPMNGTMTSNYAQDVCTDDDTQAFRKILTLVGKCPVGAGMKSIAYMGGKYSTMALNKAFVAAQKVYRKHVTAAMCSDDDIGIVSTDQAGYLLLGSKVEHGTKEHDGFVTFESCRGGLPEAQFSNSFEDRFYVSKCNHADTAFRHGDSYFRETIKPVSWFQCVL
;
A
#
# COMPACT_ATOMS: atom_id res chain seq x y z
N MET A 1 15.52 -5.84 -64.61
CA MET A 1 15.39 -7.26 -64.97
C MET A 1 16.79 -7.84 -65.04
N TRP A 2 17.15 -8.72 -64.10
CA TRP A 2 18.14 -9.79 -64.21
C TRP A 2 18.03 -10.61 -62.92
N THR A 3 17.41 -11.77 -63.04
CA THR A 3 17.25 -12.80 -62.02
C THR A 3 18.49 -13.70 -62.04
N ARG A 4 19.04 -14.03 -60.86
CA ARG A 4 19.72 -15.29 -60.53
C ARG A 4 20.17 -15.25 -59.07
N LEU A 5 19.58 -16.10 -58.23
CA LEU A 5 20.19 -16.54 -56.98
C LEU A 5 20.24 -18.06 -56.99
N ILE A 6 21.44 -18.53 -56.65
CA ILE A 6 21.97 -19.87 -56.81
C ILE A 6 21.73 -20.66 -55.52
N SER A 7 21.39 -21.93 -55.71
CA SER A 7 21.31 -22.98 -54.69
C SER A 7 22.66 -23.27 -54.04
N THR A 8 22.72 -23.46 -52.72
CA THR A 8 23.72 -24.32 -52.08
C THR A 8 23.28 -24.82 -50.70
N SER A 9 22.97 -26.12 -50.69
CA SER A 9 23.14 -27.20 -49.72
C SER A 9 23.62 -26.95 -48.28
N PHE A 10 22.93 -27.66 -47.37
CA PHE A 10 23.31 -28.02 -46.00
C PHE A 10 24.61 -28.85 -45.93
N ALA A 11 25.43 -28.60 -44.91
CA ALA A 11 26.40 -29.55 -44.39
C ALA A 11 26.43 -29.48 -42.86
N LEU A 12 25.91 -30.53 -42.21
CA LEU A 12 26.10 -30.85 -40.81
C LEU A 12 27.45 -31.56 -40.66
N VAL A 13 28.31 -31.08 -39.78
CA VAL A 13 29.51 -31.78 -39.34
C VAL A 13 29.38 -32.08 -37.86
N ALA A 14 29.19 -33.35 -37.53
CA ALA A 14 29.34 -33.88 -36.19
C ALA A 14 30.82 -34.20 -35.95
N VAL A 15 31.36 -33.78 -34.82
CA VAL A 15 32.65 -34.25 -34.32
C VAL A 15 32.43 -34.85 -32.93
N ALA A 16 32.65 -36.16 -32.83
CA ALA A 16 32.75 -36.87 -31.57
C ALA A 16 34.24 -37.09 -31.27
N VAL A 17 34.71 -36.68 -30.08
CA VAL A 17 35.96 -37.19 -29.49
C VAL A 17 35.81 -37.35 -27.97
N SER A 18 35.79 -38.62 -27.58
CA SER A 18 36.45 -39.30 -26.46
C SER A 18 36.89 -38.52 -25.21
N ALA A 19 36.44 -39.02 -24.06
CA ALA A 19 36.92 -38.67 -22.73
C ALA A 19 38.41 -39.04 -22.54
N SER A 20 39.20 -38.09 -22.08
CA SER A 20 40.42 -38.32 -21.31
C SER A 20 40.60 -37.17 -20.32
N SER A 21 40.67 -37.50 -19.04
CA SER A 21 40.82 -36.55 -17.94
C SER A 21 42.27 -36.05 -17.84
N PRO A 22 42.47 -34.74 -17.66
CA PRO A 22 43.62 -34.22 -16.93
C PRO A 22 43.17 -33.50 -15.65
N GLN A 23 43.84 -33.84 -14.54
CA GLN A 23 43.79 -33.09 -13.29
C GLN A 23 44.03 -31.59 -13.53
N GLN A 24 43.14 -30.74 -13.03
CA GLN A 24 43.43 -29.32 -12.83
C GLN A 24 42.82 -28.84 -11.50
N GLN A 25 43.71 -28.72 -10.52
CA GLN A 25 43.73 -27.76 -9.41
C GLN A 25 42.40 -27.07 -9.08
N GLU A 26 41.78 -27.51 -7.97
CA GLU A 26 40.85 -26.69 -7.21
C GLU A 26 41.59 -25.43 -6.74
N ARG A 27 41.40 -24.32 -7.46
CA ARG A 27 41.56 -22.99 -6.87
C ARG A 27 40.34 -22.78 -5.98
N GLY A 28 40.50 -23.06 -4.69
CA GLY A 28 39.59 -22.61 -3.66
C GLY A 28 39.51 -21.08 -3.71
N LEU A 29 38.44 -20.56 -4.30
CA LEU A 29 37.97 -19.23 -3.97
C LEU A 29 37.29 -19.39 -2.62
N GLU A 30 38.00 -19.00 -1.56
CA GLU A 30 37.35 -18.72 -0.28
C GLU A 30 36.18 -17.77 -0.58
N ALA A 31 34.98 -18.22 -0.26
CA ALA A 31 33.81 -17.38 -0.33
C ALA A 31 34.05 -16.24 0.67
N GLU A 32 34.24 -15.03 0.15
CA GLU A 32 34.11 -13.80 0.93
C GLU A 32 32.63 -13.63 1.31
N ALA A 33 32.17 -14.49 2.22
CA ALA A 33 30.85 -14.43 2.83
C ALA A 33 30.69 -13.20 3.74
N ASP A 34 31.78 -12.45 3.97
CA ASP A 34 31.81 -11.25 4.81
C ASP A 34 31.77 -9.92 4.03
N MET A 35 31.85 -9.91 2.70
CA MET A 35 31.84 -8.65 1.92
C MET A 35 30.41 -8.14 1.59
N TRP A 36 29.38 -8.89 1.95
CA TRP A 36 27.96 -8.54 1.75
C TRP A 36 27.14 -8.52 3.04
N SER A 37 27.81 -8.42 4.20
CA SER A 37 27.14 -8.09 5.44
C SER A 37 26.86 -6.58 5.46
N PHE A 38 25.79 -6.17 4.76
CA PHE A 38 25.18 -4.86 4.97
C PHE A 38 24.51 -4.87 6.34
N GLY A 39 25.32 -4.62 7.37
CA GLY A 39 24.85 -4.41 8.73
C GLY A 39 23.99 -3.15 8.79
N SER A 40 22.68 -3.29 8.63
CA SER A 40 21.77 -2.60 9.52
C SER A 40 21.64 -3.49 10.76
N THR A 41 21.99 -2.96 11.93
CA THR A 41 21.47 -3.54 13.18
C THR A 41 19.95 -3.58 13.03
N ALA A 42 19.37 -4.79 13.04
CA ALA A 42 17.91 -4.95 12.94
C ALA A 42 17.24 -4.02 13.95
N CYS A 43 16.34 -3.17 13.48
CA CYS A 43 15.63 -2.26 14.38
C CYS A 43 14.86 -3.07 15.43
N GLU A 44 15.09 -2.74 16.70
CA GLU A 44 14.35 -3.29 17.82
C GLU A 44 13.12 -2.41 18.12
N CYS A 45 12.07 -3.03 18.65
CA CYS A 45 10.89 -2.28 19.07
C CYS A 45 11.23 -1.29 20.18
N LYS A 46 10.89 -0.01 20.00
CA LYS A 46 11.12 1.07 20.97
C LYS A 46 9.92 1.29 21.91
N SER A 47 8.87 0.49 21.78
CA SER A 47 7.67 0.52 22.63
C SER A 47 7.32 -0.87 23.18
N THR A 48 6.30 -0.95 24.03
CA THR A 48 5.78 -2.24 24.49
C THR A 48 5.14 -2.98 23.31
N PRO A 49 5.55 -4.23 23.00
CA PRO A 49 4.93 -5.02 21.94
C PRO A 49 3.43 -5.22 22.19
N ARG A 50 2.63 -5.03 21.15
CA ARG A 50 1.16 -5.04 21.20
C ARG A 50 0.57 -5.78 20.01
N PRO A 51 -0.67 -6.27 20.08
CA PRO A 51 -1.33 -6.84 18.92
C PRO A 51 -1.47 -5.80 17.80
N CYS A 52 -1.14 -6.19 16.57
CA CYS A 52 -1.22 -5.36 15.39
C CYS A 52 -2.39 -5.77 14.51
N LEU A 53 -3.21 -4.79 14.12
CA LEU A 53 -4.31 -4.95 13.19
C LEU A 53 -4.02 -4.21 11.89
N PHE A 54 -3.82 -4.99 10.83
CA PHE A 54 -3.56 -4.51 9.48
C PHE A 54 -4.89 -4.36 8.73
N ILE A 55 -5.14 -3.17 8.21
CA ILE A 55 -6.38 -2.76 7.57
C ILE A 55 -6.03 -2.18 6.21
N HIS A 56 -6.28 -2.95 5.15
CA HIS A 56 -6.00 -2.51 3.80
C HIS A 56 -7.12 -1.59 3.26
N GLY A 57 -6.89 -0.97 2.11
CA GLY A 57 -7.85 -0.08 1.46
C GLY A 57 -8.70 -0.73 0.38
N GLU A 58 -8.84 -0.04 -0.75
CA GLU A 58 -9.69 -0.43 -1.88
C GLU A 58 -9.31 -1.83 -2.45
N ASN A 59 -10.20 -2.41 -3.26
CA ASN A 59 -9.99 -3.63 -4.04
C ASN A 59 -10.14 -4.97 -3.27
N ASN A 60 -11.06 -5.03 -2.30
CA ASN A 60 -11.52 -6.30 -1.72
C ASN A 60 -13.05 -6.38 -1.70
N GLU A 61 -13.61 -7.39 -2.36
CA GLU A 61 -15.07 -7.64 -2.37
C GLU A 61 -15.47 -8.65 -1.28
N LYS A 62 -14.53 -9.50 -0.85
CA LYS A 62 -14.80 -10.59 0.08
C LYS A 62 -14.52 -10.16 1.52
N GLU A 63 -15.53 -9.63 2.19
CA GLU A 63 -15.48 -9.43 3.64
C GLU A 63 -15.38 -10.78 4.35
N GLU A 64 -14.48 -10.89 5.34
CA GLU A 64 -14.41 -12.04 6.23
C GLU A 64 -14.86 -11.62 7.63
N LYS A 65 -15.73 -12.43 8.24
CA LYS A 65 -16.26 -12.13 9.59
C LYS A 65 -15.19 -12.16 10.68
N GLU A 66 -14.19 -13.00 10.49
CA GLU A 66 -13.10 -13.21 11.43
C GLU A 66 -11.82 -12.55 10.94
N LEU A 67 -10.94 -12.21 11.89
CA LEU A 67 -9.62 -11.68 11.58
C LEU A 67 -8.72 -12.75 10.99
N GLN A 68 -8.06 -12.40 9.88
CA GLN A 68 -7.18 -13.32 9.15
C GLN A 68 -5.78 -13.33 9.75
N THR A 69 -5.04 -14.42 9.58
CA THR A 69 -3.65 -14.58 10.02
C THR A 69 -2.63 -14.45 8.89
N SER A 70 -3.10 -14.46 7.64
CA SER A 70 -2.24 -14.34 6.46
C SER A 70 -2.55 -13.04 5.72
N PRO A 71 -1.53 -12.35 5.20
CA PRO A 71 -1.74 -11.13 4.44
C PRO A 71 -2.43 -11.44 3.11
N ILE A 72 -3.50 -10.70 2.80
CA ILE A 72 -4.15 -10.77 1.48
C ILE A 72 -3.66 -9.64 0.57
N LYS A 73 -3.60 -8.42 1.11
CA LYS A 73 -3.28 -7.19 0.37
C LYS A 73 -1.98 -6.51 0.81
N PHE A 74 -1.38 -6.99 1.89
CA PHE A 74 -0.08 -6.54 2.38
C PHE A 74 1.02 -7.52 1.94
N GLY A 75 2.28 -7.09 2.02
CA GLY A 75 3.41 -8.01 2.11
C GLY A 75 3.40 -8.79 3.43
N ASP A 76 4.19 -9.86 3.49
CA ASP A 76 4.37 -10.62 4.72
C ASP A 76 5.26 -9.86 5.70
N MET A 77 4.74 -9.61 6.90
CA MET A 77 5.39 -8.85 7.96
C MET A 77 5.67 -9.69 9.20
N ALA A 78 5.49 -11.02 9.15
CA ALA A 78 5.65 -11.90 10.31
C ALA A 78 7.01 -11.74 11.00
N ASP A 79 8.09 -11.64 10.21
CA ASP A 79 9.46 -11.45 10.71
C ASP A 79 9.94 -9.98 10.67
N HIS A 80 9.06 -9.05 10.30
CA HIS A 80 9.39 -7.66 10.05
C HIS A 80 8.59 -6.67 10.91
N ALA A 81 8.04 -7.14 12.02
CA ALA A 81 7.15 -6.36 12.86
C ALA A 81 7.54 -6.50 14.35
N PRO A 82 8.71 -6.00 14.77
CA PRO A 82 9.25 -6.24 16.12
C PRO A 82 8.34 -5.71 17.25
N CYS A 83 7.51 -4.70 16.98
CA CYS A 83 6.54 -4.18 17.93
C CYS A 83 5.19 -4.93 17.95
N CYS A 84 4.99 -5.90 17.07
CA CYS A 84 3.76 -6.67 17.00
C CYS A 84 3.89 -7.95 17.81
N SER A 85 3.16 -8.07 18.92
CA SER A 85 3.07 -9.33 19.68
C SER A 85 2.23 -10.39 18.96
N SER A 86 1.34 -9.95 18.08
CA SER A 86 0.62 -10.78 17.12
C SER A 86 0.20 -9.92 15.94
N ILE A 87 0.01 -10.54 14.78
CA ILE A 87 -0.44 -9.85 13.56
C ILE A 87 -1.77 -10.45 13.12
N LYS A 88 -2.73 -9.57 12.85
CA LYS A 88 -4.03 -9.92 12.28
C LYS A 88 -4.37 -8.96 11.15
N TYR A 89 -5.14 -9.45 10.18
CA TYR A 89 -5.59 -8.68 9.03
C TYR A 89 -7.12 -8.60 9.02
N ALA A 90 -7.65 -7.39 8.88
CA ALA A 90 -9.07 -7.18 8.58
C ALA A 90 -9.30 -7.32 7.07
N SER A 91 -10.19 -8.22 6.68
CA SER A 91 -10.68 -8.35 5.30
C SER A 91 -12.05 -7.69 5.23
N LEU A 92 -12.09 -6.44 4.78
CA LEU A 92 -13.30 -5.62 4.73
C LEU A 92 -13.82 -5.53 3.30
N ASP A 93 -15.13 -5.41 3.08
CA ASP A 93 -15.64 -5.05 1.74
C ASP A 93 -15.31 -3.58 1.46
N THR A 94 -14.41 -3.38 0.50
CA THR A 94 -13.90 -2.08 0.08
C THR A 94 -14.12 -1.81 -1.41
N ILE A 95 -14.85 -2.70 -2.10
CA ILE A 95 -15.29 -2.49 -3.49
C ILE A 95 -16.74 -2.00 -3.48
N THR A 96 -17.63 -2.66 -2.73
CA THR A 96 -19.07 -2.38 -2.77
C THR A 96 -19.54 -1.45 -1.65
N ALA A 97 -18.79 -1.36 -0.56
CA ALA A 97 -19.04 -0.41 0.53
C ALA A 97 -18.15 0.84 0.44
N ARG A 98 -18.70 1.99 0.86
CA ARG A 98 -17.96 3.25 1.00
C ARG A 98 -17.25 3.27 2.35
N TRP A 99 -16.12 3.97 2.43
CA TRP A 99 -15.46 4.20 3.73
C TRP A 99 -16.33 4.99 4.74
N THR A 100 -17.35 5.68 4.24
CA THR A 100 -18.35 6.41 5.03
C THR A 100 -19.53 5.55 5.50
N ASP A 101 -19.62 4.29 5.07
CA ASP A 101 -20.76 3.44 5.40
C ASP A 101 -20.71 3.00 6.87
N GLU A 102 -21.83 3.16 7.55
CA GLU A 102 -21.96 2.92 9.00
C GLU A 102 -21.60 1.48 9.39
N ALA A 103 -22.12 0.49 8.66
CA ALA A 103 -21.81 -0.91 8.90
C ALA A 103 -20.31 -1.23 8.74
N LEU A 104 -19.65 -0.68 7.73
CA LEU A 104 -18.21 -0.88 7.51
C LEU A 104 -17.39 -0.29 8.67
N GLN A 105 -17.80 0.89 9.14
CA GLN A 105 -17.17 1.57 10.29
C GLN A 105 -17.39 0.81 11.61
N GLU A 106 -18.56 0.22 11.80
CA GLU A 106 -18.83 -0.65 12.96
C GLU A 106 -17.98 -1.92 12.91
N THR A 107 -17.85 -2.53 11.74
CA THR A 107 -17.02 -3.72 11.53
C THR A 107 -15.55 -3.44 11.85
N VAL A 108 -14.96 -2.35 11.34
CA VAL A 108 -13.56 -2.02 11.65
C VAL A 108 -13.35 -1.75 13.15
N CYS A 109 -14.29 -1.07 13.81
CA CYS A 109 -14.23 -0.81 15.24
C CYS A 109 -14.32 -2.09 16.05
N LYS A 110 -15.24 -3.00 15.70
CA LYS A 110 -15.38 -4.31 16.35
C LYS A 110 -14.08 -5.11 16.25
N HIS A 111 -13.47 -5.14 15.07
CA HIS A 111 -12.18 -5.80 14.89
C HIS A 111 -11.09 -5.17 15.76
N ALA A 112 -10.94 -3.85 15.73
CA ALA A 112 -9.94 -3.15 16.52
C ALA A 112 -10.12 -3.37 18.04
N LEU A 113 -11.37 -3.34 18.54
CA LEU A 113 -11.69 -3.61 19.94
C LEU A 113 -11.34 -5.05 20.35
N SER A 114 -11.47 -6.01 19.43
CA SER A 114 -11.19 -7.43 19.70
C SER A 114 -9.71 -7.77 19.80
N MET A 115 -8.81 -6.87 19.39
CA MET A 115 -7.37 -7.15 19.31
C MET A 115 -6.70 -7.27 20.68
N SER A 116 -7.17 -6.51 21.66
CA SER A 116 -6.62 -6.47 23.02
C SER A 116 -7.71 -6.70 24.05
N SER A 117 -7.45 -7.57 25.03
CA SER A 117 -8.33 -7.78 26.19
C SER A 117 -8.41 -6.56 27.10
N SER A 118 -7.49 -5.60 26.98
CA SER A 118 -7.54 -4.33 27.71
C SER A 118 -8.50 -3.31 27.09
N SER A 119 -8.92 -3.51 25.83
CA SER A 119 -9.92 -2.66 25.18
C SER A 119 -11.23 -2.65 25.97
N ASN A 120 -11.90 -1.50 26.01
CA ASN A 120 -13.20 -1.37 26.64
C ASN A 120 -14.28 -1.47 25.57
N ALA A 121 -14.78 -2.69 25.33
CA ALA A 121 -15.80 -2.95 24.31
C ALA A 121 -17.10 -2.19 24.58
N ASP A 122 -17.55 -2.15 25.84
CA ASP A 122 -18.80 -1.48 26.24
C ASP A 122 -18.78 0.03 25.95
N LYS A 123 -17.61 0.66 26.09
CA LYS A 123 -17.40 2.09 25.81
C LYS A 123 -16.84 2.36 24.41
N GLY A 124 -16.61 1.31 23.61
CA GLY A 124 -15.97 1.43 22.30
C GLY A 124 -14.58 2.06 22.33
N VAL A 125 -13.76 1.78 23.35
CA VAL A 125 -12.41 2.36 23.48
C VAL A 125 -11.34 1.31 23.13
N ILE A 126 -10.61 1.53 22.05
CA ILE A 126 -9.51 0.68 21.58
C ILE A 126 -8.25 0.96 22.40
N LYS A 127 -7.69 -0.06 23.04
CA LYS A 127 -6.50 0.04 23.90
C LYS A 127 -5.41 -0.94 23.49
N ASP A 128 -4.17 -0.61 23.85
CA ASP A 128 -2.98 -1.46 23.70
C ASP A 128 -2.89 -2.17 22.36
N THR A 129 -3.23 -1.49 21.27
CA THR A 129 -3.25 -2.05 19.91
C THR A 129 -2.39 -1.18 18.99
N ILE A 130 -1.78 -1.77 17.96
CA ILE A 130 -1.16 -1.01 16.87
C ILE A 130 -2.05 -1.15 15.64
N LEU A 131 -2.68 -0.05 15.24
CA LEU A 131 -3.47 0.02 14.02
C LEU A 131 -2.54 0.32 12.85
N VAL A 132 -2.51 -0.57 11.86
CA VAL A 132 -1.70 -0.41 10.65
C VAL A 132 -2.63 -0.26 9.46
N THR A 133 -2.71 0.93 8.88
CA THR A 133 -3.66 1.23 7.82
C THR A 133 -2.97 1.55 6.51
N HIS A 134 -3.48 1.01 5.41
CA HIS A 134 -3.05 1.36 4.06
C HIS A 134 -4.20 1.91 3.23
N SER A 135 -3.93 2.93 2.42
CA SER A 135 -4.88 3.46 1.44
C SER A 135 -6.22 3.82 2.10
N MET A 136 -7.35 3.45 1.50
CA MET A 136 -8.69 3.69 2.04
C MET A 136 -8.91 3.11 3.45
N GLY A 137 -8.12 2.14 3.91
CA GLY A 137 -8.20 1.61 5.27
C GLY A 137 -8.01 2.69 6.34
N ALA A 138 -7.18 3.69 6.05
CA ALA A 138 -6.97 4.83 6.94
C ALA A 138 -8.22 5.72 7.04
N LEU A 139 -8.94 5.91 5.93
CA LEU A 139 -10.22 6.64 5.93
C LEU A 139 -11.31 5.88 6.67
N ILE A 140 -11.37 4.55 6.54
CA ILE A 140 -12.35 3.71 7.24
C ILE A 140 -12.17 3.87 8.76
N VAL A 141 -10.94 3.75 9.27
CA VAL A 141 -10.63 3.97 10.70
C VAL A 141 -10.91 5.42 11.12
N ALA A 142 -10.43 6.39 10.34
CA ALA A 142 -10.64 7.82 10.64
C ALA A 142 -12.13 8.18 10.71
N GLY A 143 -12.91 7.69 9.75
CA GLY A 143 -14.35 7.90 9.65
C GLY A 143 -15.11 7.25 10.80
N ALA A 144 -14.76 6.01 11.16
CA ALA A 144 -15.37 5.32 12.28
C ALA A 144 -15.17 6.07 13.61
N VAL A 145 -13.97 6.58 13.86
CA VAL A 145 -13.69 7.39 15.05
C VAL A 145 -14.36 8.77 14.97
N ALA A 146 -14.38 9.41 13.79
CA ALA A 146 -15.03 10.69 13.58
C ALA A 146 -16.55 10.63 13.80
N ASN A 147 -17.15 9.47 13.49
CA ASN A 147 -18.57 9.18 13.66
C ASN A 147 -18.88 8.45 14.99
N GLU A 148 -17.94 8.47 15.93
CA GLU A 148 -18.12 7.96 17.31
C GLU A 148 -18.48 6.46 17.39
N LYS A 149 -18.12 5.67 16.38
CA LYS A 149 -18.28 4.20 16.39
C LYS A 149 -17.30 3.53 17.35
N CYS A 150 -16.14 4.12 17.52
CA CYS A 150 -15.16 3.79 18.54
C CYS A 150 -14.24 4.98 18.79
N SER A 151 -13.36 4.87 19.78
CA SER A 151 -12.34 5.87 20.10
C SER A 151 -10.98 5.20 20.34
N ILE A 152 -9.91 5.98 20.14
CA ILE A 152 -8.52 5.52 20.27
C ILE A 152 -7.96 6.06 21.59
N ASP A 153 -7.55 5.16 22.48
CA ASP A 153 -6.84 5.48 23.72
C ASP A 153 -5.36 5.79 23.46
N ASN A 154 -4.70 6.51 24.38
CA ASN A 154 -3.28 6.86 24.26
C ASN A 154 -2.33 5.64 24.27
N SER A 155 -2.79 4.48 24.76
CA SER A 155 -2.07 3.21 24.68
C SER A 155 -2.04 2.59 23.27
N THR A 156 -2.85 3.10 22.34
CA THR A 156 -2.94 2.62 20.96
C THR A 156 -2.10 3.49 20.04
N SER A 157 -1.30 2.86 19.18
CA SER A 157 -0.53 3.56 18.14
C SER A 157 -1.21 3.36 16.79
N TRP A 158 -1.14 4.37 15.92
CA TRP A 158 -1.66 4.29 14.55
C TRP A 158 -0.56 4.62 13.54
N VAL A 159 -0.17 3.60 12.77
CA VAL A 159 0.79 3.67 11.67
C VAL A 159 0.01 3.67 10.34
N SER A 160 0.20 4.68 9.51
CA SER A 160 -0.58 4.89 8.29
C SER A 160 0.28 5.01 7.05
N MET A 161 -0.21 4.52 5.91
CA MET A 161 0.56 4.45 4.67
C MET A 161 -0.33 4.79 3.48
N SER A 162 0.10 5.73 2.64
CA SER A 162 -0.60 6.12 1.41
C SER A 162 -2.10 6.44 1.59
N ALA A 163 -2.48 7.06 2.70
CA ALA A 163 -3.88 7.34 3.03
C ALA A 163 -4.49 8.44 2.14
N PRO A 164 -5.58 8.23 1.39
CA PRO A 164 -6.17 9.30 0.57
C PRO A 164 -7.03 10.26 1.43
N MET A 165 -6.43 11.02 2.35
CA MET A 165 -7.16 11.88 3.30
C MET A 165 -7.84 13.09 2.65
N ASN A 166 -7.49 13.42 1.40
CA ASN A 166 -8.22 14.37 0.55
C ASN A 166 -8.93 13.65 -0.63
N GLY A 167 -9.04 12.32 -0.59
CA GLY A 167 -9.40 11.51 -1.76
C GLY A 167 -8.25 11.39 -2.76
N THR A 168 -8.56 10.92 -3.96
CA THR A 168 -7.61 10.70 -5.05
C THR A 168 -8.19 11.10 -6.40
N MET A 169 -7.35 11.70 -7.24
CA MET A 169 -7.67 11.95 -8.66
C MET A 169 -7.83 10.67 -9.46
N THR A 170 -7.25 9.55 -9.03
CA THR A 170 -7.45 8.24 -9.66
C THR A 170 -8.90 7.79 -9.58
N SER A 171 -9.60 8.09 -8.49
CA SER A 171 -11.04 7.84 -8.39
C SER A 171 -11.83 8.68 -9.39
N ASN A 172 -11.45 9.95 -9.56
CA ASN A 172 -12.09 10.82 -10.54
C ASN A 172 -11.88 10.28 -11.96
N TYR A 173 -10.63 9.93 -12.30
CA TYR A 173 -10.29 9.33 -13.58
C TYR A 173 -11.06 8.02 -13.85
N ALA A 174 -11.14 7.12 -12.86
CA ALA A 174 -11.88 5.88 -12.99
C ALA A 174 -13.38 6.13 -13.25
N GLN A 175 -13.95 7.14 -12.59
CA GLN A 175 -15.34 7.54 -12.81
C GLN A 175 -15.53 8.17 -14.19
N ASP A 176 -14.65 9.09 -14.61
CA ASP A 176 -14.65 9.68 -15.96
C ASP A 176 -14.64 8.60 -17.03
N VAL A 177 -13.75 7.61 -16.93
CA VAL A 177 -13.70 6.48 -17.88
C VAL A 177 -15.03 5.74 -17.98
N CYS A 178 -15.79 5.64 -16.88
CA CYS A 178 -17.08 4.95 -16.85
C CYS A 178 -18.30 5.86 -17.12
N THR A 179 -18.15 7.18 -17.22
CA THR A 179 -19.28 8.11 -17.41
C THR A 179 -19.15 9.01 -18.63
N ASP A 180 -17.94 9.34 -19.05
CA ASP A 180 -17.72 10.28 -20.15
C ASP A 180 -17.98 9.61 -21.51
N ASP A 181 -18.45 10.40 -22.46
CA ASP A 181 -18.79 9.91 -23.81
C ASP A 181 -17.56 9.69 -24.69
N ASP A 182 -16.47 10.44 -24.45
CA ASP A 182 -15.20 10.30 -25.17
C ASP A 182 -14.52 8.95 -24.89
N THR A 183 -14.83 8.31 -23.76
CA THR A 183 -14.33 6.97 -23.40
C THR A 183 -15.34 5.86 -23.69
N GLN A 184 -16.42 6.12 -24.46
CA GLN A 184 -17.53 5.18 -24.66
C GLN A 184 -17.09 3.77 -25.11
N ALA A 185 -16.10 3.68 -26.01
CA ALA A 185 -15.59 2.39 -26.48
C ALA A 185 -14.94 1.57 -25.33
N PHE A 186 -14.12 2.22 -24.51
CA PHE A 186 -13.51 1.61 -23.33
C PHE A 186 -14.57 1.30 -22.26
N ARG A 187 -15.50 2.22 -22.01
CA ARG A 187 -16.64 2.02 -21.09
C ARG A 187 -17.41 0.74 -21.42
N LYS A 188 -17.77 0.52 -22.70
CA LYS A 188 -18.48 -0.69 -23.14
C LYS A 188 -17.71 -1.97 -22.81
N ILE A 189 -16.39 -2.00 -23.06
CA ILE A 189 -15.54 -3.13 -22.73
C ILE A 189 -15.48 -3.34 -21.21
N LEU A 190 -15.26 -2.27 -20.45
CA LEU A 190 -15.18 -2.32 -18.99
C LEU A 190 -16.51 -2.72 -18.34
N THR A 191 -17.65 -2.36 -18.93
CA THR A 191 -18.96 -2.85 -18.50
C THR A 191 -19.09 -4.36 -18.71
N LEU A 192 -18.61 -4.90 -19.83
CA LEU A 192 -18.65 -6.35 -20.09
C LEU A 192 -17.81 -7.15 -19.08
N VAL A 193 -16.70 -6.58 -18.60
CA VAL A 193 -15.83 -7.23 -17.61
C VAL A 193 -16.09 -6.79 -16.16
N GLY A 194 -17.21 -6.10 -15.90
CA GLY A 194 -17.64 -5.71 -14.55
C GLY A 194 -16.79 -4.62 -13.88
N LYS A 195 -15.99 -3.88 -14.63
CA LYS A 195 -15.18 -2.75 -14.13
C LYS A 195 -15.94 -1.41 -14.19
N CYS A 196 -16.95 -1.31 -15.05
CA CYS A 196 -17.91 -0.21 -15.06
C CYS A 196 -19.34 -0.71 -14.77
N PRO A 197 -20.15 0.00 -13.96
CA PRO A 197 -19.80 1.24 -13.26
C PRO A 197 -18.80 1.00 -12.12
N VAL A 198 -18.02 2.02 -11.78
CA VAL A 198 -17.08 1.96 -10.65
C VAL A 198 -17.82 1.61 -9.36
N GLY A 199 -17.22 0.75 -8.54
CA GLY A 199 -17.73 0.34 -7.22
C GLY A 199 -17.88 1.51 -6.23
N ALA A 200 -18.68 1.33 -5.18
CA ALA A 200 -18.95 2.40 -4.23
C ALA A 200 -17.70 2.80 -3.43
N GLY A 201 -16.82 1.85 -3.13
CA GLY A 201 -15.56 2.10 -2.43
C GLY A 201 -14.67 3.09 -3.19
N MET A 202 -14.33 2.76 -4.44
CA MET A 202 -13.58 3.66 -5.32
C MET A 202 -14.30 5.01 -5.53
N LYS A 203 -15.63 5.05 -5.71
CA LYS A 203 -16.37 6.33 -5.79
C LYS A 203 -16.26 7.17 -4.52
N SER A 204 -16.19 6.53 -3.36
CA SER A 204 -16.14 7.22 -2.06
C SER A 204 -14.80 7.88 -1.76
N ILE A 205 -13.75 7.58 -2.53
CA ILE A 205 -12.44 8.23 -2.43
C ILE A 205 -12.20 9.26 -3.54
N ALA A 206 -13.27 9.79 -4.15
CA ALA A 206 -13.18 10.90 -5.09
C ALA A 206 -12.47 12.11 -4.45
N TYR A 207 -11.64 12.81 -5.23
CA TYR A 207 -10.86 13.92 -4.72
C TYR A 207 -11.76 15.03 -4.16
N MET A 208 -11.44 15.50 -2.95
CA MET A 208 -12.20 16.52 -2.24
C MET A 208 -12.29 17.80 -3.08
N GLY A 209 -13.51 18.31 -3.26
CA GLY A 209 -13.78 19.46 -4.12
C GLY A 209 -13.73 19.19 -5.63
N GLY A 210 -13.42 17.96 -6.06
CA GLY A 210 -13.44 17.55 -7.46
C GLY A 210 -14.84 17.20 -7.99
N LYS A 211 -14.94 16.93 -9.30
CA LYS A 211 -16.17 16.64 -10.08
C LYS A 211 -17.12 15.64 -9.41
N TYR A 212 -16.56 14.60 -8.78
CA TYR A 212 -17.34 13.49 -8.19
C TYR A 212 -17.51 13.57 -6.67
N SER A 213 -16.93 14.57 -6.00
CA SER A 213 -17.08 14.71 -4.56
C SER A 213 -18.29 15.55 -4.19
N THR A 214 -19.11 15.04 -3.27
CA THR A 214 -20.27 15.76 -2.74
C THR A 214 -19.89 16.60 -1.53
N MET A 215 -20.74 17.57 -1.14
CA MET A 215 -20.54 18.31 0.10
C MET A 215 -20.48 17.41 1.34
N ALA A 216 -21.28 16.34 1.36
CA ALA A 216 -21.28 15.36 2.45
C ALA A 216 -19.94 14.61 2.51
N LEU A 217 -19.42 14.17 1.36
CA LEU A 217 -18.12 13.51 1.28
C LEU A 217 -16.97 14.46 1.68
N ASN A 218 -16.99 15.70 1.21
CA ASN A 218 -16.03 16.72 1.62
C ASN A 218 -16.03 16.95 3.14
N LYS A 219 -17.23 17.02 3.76
CA LYS A 219 -17.35 17.14 5.22
C LYS A 219 -16.79 15.91 5.95
N ALA A 220 -17.02 14.71 5.40
CA ALA A 220 -16.48 13.49 5.95
C ALA A 220 -14.95 13.49 5.91
N PHE A 221 -14.33 13.91 4.80
CA PHE A 221 -12.86 14.05 4.72
C PHE A 221 -12.32 15.00 5.78
N VAL A 222 -12.92 16.18 5.96
CA VAL A 222 -12.49 17.15 6.98
C VAL A 222 -12.55 16.55 8.39
N ALA A 223 -13.61 15.78 8.69
CA ALA A 223 -13.75 15.10 9.97
C ALA A 223 -12.69 13.99 10.16
N ALA A 224 -12.50 13.16 9.13
CA ALA A 224 -11.49 12.09 9.11
C ALA A 224 -10.07 12.66 9.28
N GLN A 225 -9.72 13.72 8.56
CA GLN A 225 -8.44 14.40 8.68
C GLN A 225 -8.19 14.95 10.10
N LYS A 226 -9.22 15.47 10.77
CA LYS A 226 -9.11 15.94 12.16
C LYS A 226 -8.76 14.79 13.11
N VAL A 227 -9.39 13.63 12.93
CA VAL A 227 -9.05 12.42 13.68
C VAL A 227 -7.64 11.97 13.35
N TYR A 228 -7.31 11.89 12.06
CA TYR A 228 -6.01 11.46 11.57
C TYR A 228 -4.87 12.27 12.20
N ARG A 229 -4.90 13.60 12.09
CA ARG A 229 -3.90 14.49 12.69
C ARG A 229 -3.81 14.39 14.21
N LYS A 230 -4.89 14.00 14.89
CA LYS A 230 -4.92 13.86 16.34
C LYS A 230 -4.31 12.54 16.81
N HIS A 231 -4.49 11.46 16.06
CA HIS A 231 -4.22 10.11 16.53
C HIS A 231 -3.12 9.36 15.76
N VAL A 232 -2.76 9.79 14.55
CA VAL A 232 -1.70 9.14 13.78
C VAL A 232 -0.37 9.31 14.50
N THR A 233 0.29 8.18 14.75
CA THR A 233 1.59 8.11 15.45
C THR A 233 2.74 8.22 14.46
N ALA A 234 2.56 7.63 13.28
CA ALA A 234 3.53 7.62 12.20
C ALA A 234 2.83 7.50 10.85
N ALA A 235 3.40 8.11 9.81
CA ALA A 235 2.87 8.01 8.46
C ALA A 235 3.97 7.91 7.41
N MET A 236 3.82 6.97 6.47
CA MET A 236 4.60 6.91 5.24
C MET A 236 3.76 7.43 4.08
N CYS A 237 4.27 8.47 3.42
CA CYS A 237 3.67 9.07 2.25
C CYS A 237 4.71 9.10 1.13
N SER A 238 4.31 8.96 -0.12
CA SER A 238 5.25 9.08 -1.24
C SER A 238 5.03 10.35 -2.03
N ASP A 239 6.15 10.90 -2.51
CA ASP A 239 6.20 12.04 -3.42
C ASP A 239 6.72 11.62 -4.82
N ASP A 240 6.70 10.32 -5.12
CA ASP A 240 7.10 9.72 -6.41
C ASP A 240 6.52 8.29 -6.54
N ASP A 241 6.42 7.78 -7.77
CA ASP A 241 5.75 6.51 -8.11
C ASP A 241 6.69 5.43 -8.66
N ILE A 242 8.02 5.59 -8.48
CA ILE A 242 9.06 4.71 -9.08
C ILE A 242 9.17 3.32 -8.41
N GLY A 243 8.89 3.20 -7.11
CA GLY A 243 8.79 1.91 -6.42
C GLY A 243 9.91 0.87 -6.67
N ILE A 244 9.56 -0.40 -6.44
CA ILE A 244 10.40 -1.58 -6.64
C ILE A 244 10.02 -2.23 -7.97
N VAL A 245 11.03 -2.62 -8.76
CA VAL A 245 10.85 -3.27 -10.07
C VAL A 245 9.96 -4.51 -9.93
N SER A 246 8.73 -4.40 -10.43
CA SER A 246 7.67 -5.40 -10.29
C SER A 246 6.59 -5.17 -11.36
N THR A 247 5.63 -6.09 -11.48
CA THR A 247 4.45 -5.87 -12.31
C THR A 247 3.56 -4.74 -11.80
N ASP A 248 3.49 -4.58 -10.47
CA ASP A 248 2.73 -3.50 -9.84
C ASP A 248 3.35 -2.14 -10.22
N GLN A 249 4.68 -2.04 -10.22
CA GLN A 249 5.40 -0.84 -10.66
C GLN A 249 5.05 -0.41 -12.09
N ALA A 250 5.04 -1.36 -13.03
CA ALA A 250 4.65 -1.06 -14.40
C ALA A 250 3.19 -0.55 -14.49
N GLY A 251 2.30 -1.13 -13.67
CA GLY A 251 0.91 -0.69 -13.55
C GLY A 251 0.77 0.72 -13.00
N TYR A 252 1.47 1.03 -11.91
CA TYR A 252 1.40 2.35 -11.26
C TYR A 252 2.04 3.46 -12.09
N LEU A 253 3.15 3.22 -12.80
CA LEU A 253 3.68 4.21 -13.76
C LEU A 253 2.70 4.53 -14.88
N LEU A 254 2.03 3.50 -15.42
CA LEU A 254 1.02 3.70 -16.45
C LEU A 254 -0.18 4.48 -15.92
N LEU A 255 -0.57 4.24 -14.66
CA LEU A 255 -1.67 4.95 -14.02
C LEU A 255 -1.30 6.40 -13.72
N GLY A 256 -0.17 6.63 -13.04
CA GLY A 256 0.35 7.95 -12.68
C GLY A 256 0.58 8.84 -13.90
N SER A 257 1.00 8.27 -15.04
CA SER A 257 1.15 9.02 -16.30
C SER A 257 -0.16 9.35 -17.02
N LYS A 258 -1.27 8.67 -16.70
CA LYS A 258 -2.59 8.91 -17.31
C LYS A 258 -3.50 9.80 -16.47
N VAL A 259 -3.36 9.75 -15.16
CA VAL A 259 -4.19 10.52 -14.22
C VAL A 259 -3.59 11.91 -14.05
N GLU A 260 -4.40 12.95 -14.24
CA GLU A 260 -3.98 14.32 -13.94
C GLU A 260 -4.06 14.55 -12.42
N HIS A 261 -2.98 14.22 -11.71
CA HIS A 261 -2.89 14.37 -10.26
C HIS A 261 -2.76 15.83 -9.78
N GLY A 262 -2.51 16.79 -10.68
CA GLY A 262 -2.25 18.20 -10.35
C GLY A 262 -0.86 18.47 -9.76
N THR A 263 -0.09 17.41 -9.48
CA THR A 263 1.30 17.45 -9.01
C THR A 263 2.03 16.19 -9.51
N LYS A 264 3.36 16.21 -9.47
CA LYS A 264 4.20 15.01 -9.68
C LYS A 264 4.45 14.24 -8.38
N GLU A 265 4.11 14.83 -7.24
CA GLU A 265 4.32 14.23 -5.92
C GLU A 265 3.18 13.27 -5.59
N HIS A 266 3.28 12.03 -6.05
CA HIS A 266 2.28 11.00 -5.84
C HIS A 266 2.88 9.60 -5.89
N ASP A 267 2.24 8.64 -5.22
CA ASP A 267 2.61 7.22 -5.27
C ASP A 267 2.03 6.47 -6.49
N GLY A 268 1.51 7.19 -7.48
CA GLY A 268 0.80 6.66 -8.65
C GLY A 268 -0.70 6.46 -8.40
N PHE A 269 -1.17 6.72 -7.18
CA PHE A 269 -2.58 6.67 -6.81
C PHE A 269 -3.00 7.85 -5.92
N VAL A 270 -2.24 8.16 -4.88
CA VAL A 270 -2.50 9.21 -3.90
C VAL A 270 -1.39 10.25 -3.97
N THR A 271 -1.77 11.53 -3.96
CA THR A 271 -0.78 12.62 -3.89
C THR A 271 -0.17 12.69 -2.49
N PHE A 272 1.07 13.15 -2.40
CA PHE A 272 1.76 13.38 -1.14
C PHE A 272 0.92 14.27 -0.21
N GLU A 273 0.33 15.34 -0.73
CA GLU A 273 -0.57 16.24 0.00
C GLU A 273 -1.78 15.49 0.60
N SER A 274 -2.46 14.68 -0.21
CA SER A 274 -3.60 13.89 0.25
C SER A 274 -3.18 12.88 1.31
N CYS A 275 -2.00 12.26 1.16
CA CYS A 275 -1.44 11.34 2.15
C CYS A 275 -1.21 11.96 3.53
N ARG A 276 -0.70 13.19 3.56
CA ARG A 276 -0.40 13.89 4.81
C ARG A 276 -1.65 14.23 5.62
N GLY A 277 -2.84 14.30 5.01
CA GLY A 277 -4.09 14.62 5.72
C GLY A 277 -4.04 15.94 6.49
N GLY A 278 -3.26 16.90 5.99
CA GLY A 278 -3.03 18.20 6.62
C GLY A 278 -1.96 18.22 7.72
N LEU A 279 -1.20 17.15 7.92
CA LEU A 279 0.07 17.23 8.65
C LEU A 279 1.05 18.15 7.89
N PRO A 280 1.81 19.03 8.58
CA PRO A 280 2.79 19.89 7.93
C PRO A 280 3.85 19.09 7.20
N GLU A 281 4.18 19.49 5.98
CA GLU A 281 5.23 18.86 5.18
C GLU A 281 6.59 18.84 5.89
N ALA A 282 6.92 19.90 6.63
CA ALA A 282 8.16 19.99 7.42
C ALA A 282 8.30 18.95 8.53
N GLN A 283 7.24 18.18 8.85
CA GLN A 283 7.36 17.03 9.76
C GLN A 283 7.90 15.80 9.07
N PHE A 284 7.82 15.73 7.74
CA PHE A 284 8.23 14.58 6.97
C PHE A 284 9.68 14.72 6.49
N SER A 285 10.42 13.60 6.49
CA SER A 285 11.78 13.53 5.97
C SER A 285 11.92 12.34 5.02
N ASN A 286 13.01 12.30 4.25
CA ASN A 286 13.31 11.17 3.37
C ASN A 286 14.07 10.02 4.08
N SER A 287 14.10 10.01 5.42
CA SER A 287 14.71 8.93 6.21
C SER A 287 13.66 7.91 6.61
N PHE A 288 13.94 6.63 6.38
CA PHE A 288 13.09 5.54 6.84
C PHE A 288 13.13 5.35 8.37
N GLU A 289 14.05 6.00 9.08
CA GLU A 289 14.09 5.96 10.54
C GLU A 289 13.11 6.94 11.19
N ASP A 290 12.57 7.89 10.42
CA ASP A 290 11.66 8.92 10.92
C ASP A 290 10.20 8.46 10.89
N ARG A 291 9.42 8.91 11.89
CA ARG A 291 8.00 8.56 12.01
C ARG A 291 7.17 9.04 10.83
N PHE A 292 7.56 10.15 10.23
CA PHE A 292 6.89 10.76 9.09
C PHE A 292 7.84 10.66 7.89
N TYR A 293 7.66 9.62 7.11
CA TYR A 293 8.58 9.24 6.04
C TYR A 293 8.02 9.64 4.67
N VAL A 294 8.79 10.42 3.92
CA VAL A 294 8.63 10.65 2.48
C VAL A 294 9.40 9.59 1.71
N SER A 295 8.67 8.61 1.19
CA SER A 295 9.24 7.54 0.38
C SER A 295 9.11 7.84 -1.12
N LYS A 296 9.79 7.05 -1.95
CA LYS A 296 9.63 7.01 -3.41
C LYS A 296 8.87 5.75 -3.86
N CYS A 297 8.18 5.10 -2.92
CA CYS A 297 7.40 3.89 -3.14
C CYS A 297 6.17 4.19 -4.00
N ASN A 298 5.85 3.31 -4.94
CA ASN A 298 4.49 3.30 -5.51
C ASN A 298 3.46 2.88 -4.44
N HIS A 299 2.18 3.01 -4.76
CA HIS A 299 1.08 2.74 -3.84
C HIS A 299 1.01 1.29 -3.32
N ALA A 300 1.51 0.30 -4.07
CA ALA A 300 1.55 -1.10 -3.63
C ALA A 300 2.76 -1.38 -2.71
N ASP A 301 3.90 -0.74 -2.98
CA ASP A 301 5.12 -0.92 -2.19
C ASP A 301 4.96 -0.34 -0.78
N THR A 302 4.15 0.72 -0.62
CA THR A 302 3.79 1.23 0.71
C THR A 302 2.95 0.23 1.53
N ALA A 303 2.38 -0.81 0.90
CA ALA A 303 1.76 -1.95 1.58
C ALA A 303 2.72 -3.14 1.77
N PHE A 304 4.04 -2.92 1.68
CA PHE A 304 5.10 -3.91 1.88
C PHE A 304 5.18 -5.01 0.81
N ARG A 305 4.43 -4.90 -0.29
CA ARG A 305 4.23 -6.02 -1.24
C ARG A 305 5.51 -6.59 -1.85
N HIS A 306 6.56 -5.77 -1.99
CA HIS A 306 7.82 -6.18 -2.61
C HIS A 306 9.03 -5.98 -1.68
N GLY A 307 8.80 -5.75 -0.38
CA GLY A 307 9.86 -5.54 0.59
C GLY A 307 10.57 -4.19 0.45
N ASP A 308 11.86 -4.18 0.75
CA ASP A 308 12.73 -3.01 0.63
C ASP A 308 13.55 -3.02 -0.66
N SER A 309 13.87 -1.83 -1.16
CA SER A 309 14.87 -1.71 -2.23
C SER A 309 16.27 -2.00 -1.70
N TYR A 310 17.02 -2.82 -2.43
CA TYR A 310 18.44 -3.07 -2.16
C TYR A 310 19.35 -1.88 -2.51
N PHE A 311 18.89 -0.96 -3.37
CA PHE A 311 19.75 0.08 -3.96
C PHE A 311 19.30 1.51 -3.67
N ARG A 312 18.11 1.70 -3.09
CA ARG A 312 17.53 3.02 -2.82
C ARG A 312 17.04 3.10 -1.38
N GLU A 313 17.73 3.92 -0.59
CA GLU A 313 17.33 4.22 0.80
C GLU A 313 15.97 4.93 0.90
N THR A 314 15.54 5.58 -0.19
CA THR A 314 14.22 6.23 -0.27
C THR A 314 13.08 5.26 -0.57
N ILE A 315 13.32 3.94 -0.65
CA ILE A 315 12.32 2.90 -0.91
C ILE A 315 12.55 1.77 0.09
N LYS A 316 12.20 2.05 1.35
CA LYS A 316 12.46 1.17 2.50
C LYS A 316 11.20 0.99 3.37
N PRO A 317 10.06 0.58 2.80
CA PRO A 317 8.80 0.50 3.54
C PRO A 317 8.86 -0.51 4.70
N VAL A 318 9.55 -1.64 4.53
CA VAL A 318 9.68 -2.68 5.56
C VAL A 318 10.62 -2.24 6.67
N SER A 319 11.82 -1.76 6.33
CA SER A 319 12.74 -1.20 7.33
C SER A 319 12.10 -0.04 8.09
N TRP A 320 11.37 0.84 7.40
CA TRP A 320 10.62 1.91 8.06
C TRP A 320 9.68 1.35 9.13
N PHE A 321 8.84 0.37 8.77
CA PHE A 321 7.90 -0.22 9.72
C PHE A 321 8.60 -0.91 10.90
N GLN A 322 9.74 -1.57 10.67
CA GLN A 322 10.55 -2.18 11.73
C GLN A 322 11.09 -1.15 12.73
N CYS A 323 11.40 0.08 12.27
CA CYS A 323 12.08 1.10 13.06
C CYS A 323 11.16 2.16 13.70
N VAL A 324 9.87 2.19 13.30
CA VAL A 324 8.98 3.33 13.51
C VAL A 324 8.38 3.43 14.93
N LEU A 325 8.30 2.32 15.67
CA LEU A 325 7.66 2.22 16.99
C LEU A 325 8.56 1.66 18.07
#